data_AF-A0A0L0TCB4-F1
#
_entry.id   AF-A0A0L0TCB4-F1
#
_cell.length_a   1.000
_cell.length_b   1.000
_cell.length_c   1.000
_cell.angle_alpha   90.00
_cell.angle_beta   90.00
_cell.angle_gamma   90.00
#
_symmetry.space_group_name_H-M   'P 1'
#
loop_
_entity.id
_entity.type
_entity.pdbx_description
1 polymer ?
#
loop_
_entity_poly.entity_id
_entity_poly.type
_entity_poly.pdbx_seq_one_letter_code
_entity_poly.pdbx_strand_id
1 'polypeptide(L)'
;MFTHHGVRITTETFQVLNELVVDRGPSAYMSQLELFGDERHLTTVQADGLVVSTPTGSTAYSLSAGGSIVHPEVSALLVTPICPHTLSFRPMLLPDSMELKVCVPPSSRNTAWASFDGRHRIELKQGDFVSITASKYPFPTICLHDQSSDWFNSLARCLRWNERQRQKAFTDNAFGQFNE
;
A
#
# COMPACT_ATOMS: atom_id res chain seq x y z
N MET A 1 0.58 10.08 19.01
CA MET A 1 1.56 11.14 19.34
C MET A 1 0.81 12.24 20.06
N PHE A 2 0.78 12.25 21.40
CA PHE A 2 -0.04 13.22 22.14
C PHE A 2 0.55 14.64 22.10
N THR A 3 -0.30 15.62 21.76
CA THR A 3 0.10 17.04 21.72
C THR A 3 -0.12 17.69 23.09
N HIS A 4 0.96 18.07 23.78
CA HIS A 4 0.89 19.10 24.83
C HIS A 4 1.99 20.14 24.54
N HIS A 5 1.58 21.39 24.29
CA HIS A 5 2.45 22.58 24.16
C HIS A 5 3.25 22.81 22.85
N GLY A 6 2.77 22.39 21.68
CA GLY A 6 3.28 22.91 20.40
C GLY A 6 4.71 22.49 20.03
N VAL A 7 5.34 21.61 20.80
CA VAL A 7 6.59 20.94 20.45
C VAL A 7 6.23 19.60 19.81
N ARG A 8 6.63 19.39 18.55
CA ARG A 8 6.51 18.09 17.86
C ARG A 8 7.50 17.11 18.51
N ILE A 9 7.06 16.32 19.48
CA ILE A 9 7.89 15.27 20.11
C ILE A 9 7.61 13.93 19.42
N THR A 10 8.59 13.42 18.68
CA THR A 10 8.55 12.04 18.17
C THR A 10 8.59 11.09 19.36
N THR A 11 7.47 10.42 19.64
CA THR A 11 7.37 9.54 20.81
C THR A 11 7.96 8.15 20.56
N GLU A 12 7.82 7.63 19.34
CA GLU A 12 8.25 6.29 18.95
C GLU A 12 8.69 6.27 17.47
N THR A 13 9.55 5.32 17.11
CA THR A 13 10.02 5.13 15.73
C THR A 13 10.04 3.65 15.40
N PHE A 14 9.47 3.30 14.26
CA PHE A 14 9.35 1.92 13.79
C PHE A 14 10.01 1.77 12.42
N GLN A 15 10.61 0.61 12.19
CA GLN A 15 11.04 0.18 10.87
C GLN A 15 10.02 -0.83 10.37
N VAL A 16 9.57 -0.65 9.13
CA VAL A 16 8.51 -1.43 8.51
C VAL A 16 9.04 -1.97 7.20
N LEU A 17 8.89 -3.28 6.98
CA LEU A 17 9.29 -3.91 5.73
C LEU A 17 8.18 -3.88 4.69
N ASN A 18 6.93 -4.15 5.09
CA ASN A 18 5.80 -4.28 4.17
C ASN A 18 4.89 -3.04 4.21
N GLU A 19 4.22 -2.76 5.33
CA GLU A 19 3.27 -1.65 5.38
C GLU A 19 2.99 -1.05 6.77
N LEU A 20 2.71 0.25 6.74
CA LEU A 20 1.93 0.95 7.76
C LEU A 20 0.45 0.88 7.35
N VAL A 21 -0.40 0.48 8.29
CA VAL A 21 -1.85 0.58 8.13
C VAL A 21 -2.38 1.57 9.15
N VAL A 22 -3.14 2.56 8.68
CA VAL A 22 -3.92 3.46 9.54
C VAL A 22 -5.40 3.20 9.29
N ASP A 23 -6.10 2.63 10.26
CA ASP A 23 -7.50 2.20 10.12
C ASP A 23 -8.41 2.75 11.22
N ARG A 24 -9.74 2.60 11.06
CA ARG A 24 -10.78 3.08 11.99
C ARG A 24 -10.80 2.38 13.36
N GLY A 25 -9.98 1.36 13.56
CA GLY A 25 -9.95 0.53 14.75
C GLY A 25 -11.31 -0.13 15.04
N PRO A 26 -11.76 -0.13 16.30
CA PRO A 26 -13.06 -0.72 16.67
C PRO A 26 -14.26 0.16 16.28
N SER A 27 -14.04 1.37 15.75
CA SER A 27 -15.12 2.32 15.46
C SER A 27 -16.04 1.78 14.37
N ALA A 28 -17.35 1.88 14.56
CA ALA A 28 -18.33 1.54 13.51
C ALA A 28 -18.39 2.58 12.38
N TYR A 29 -17.84 3.78 12.60
CA TYR A 29 -17.76 4.83 11.60
C TYR A 29 -16.47 4.70 10.79
N MET A 30 -16.53 5.14 9.53
CA MET A 30 -15.35 5.25 8.68
C MET A 30 -14.31 6.17 9.33
N SER A 31 -13.04 5.90 9.04
CA SER A 31 -11.96 6.82 9.41
C SER A 31 -12.04 8.09 8.57
N GLN A 32 -11.71 9.23 9.19
CA GLN A 32 -11.42 10.47 8.48
C GLN A 32 -9.95 10.80 8.73
N LEU A 33 -9.12 10.69 7.69
CA LEU A 33 -7.68 10.96 7.77
C LEU A 33 -7.31 12.03 6.76
N GLU A 34 -6.28 12.81 7.03
CA GLU A 34 -5.68 13.72 6.06
C GLU A 34 -4.31 13.18 5.66
N LEU A 35 -4.08 13.05 4.36
CA LEU A 35 -2.81 12.62 3.80
C LEU A 35 -2.07 13.84 3.23
N PHE A 36 -0.83 14.03 3.67
CA PHE A 36 0.07 15.05 3.15
C PHE A 36 1.31 14.39 2.53
N GLY A 37 1.87 15.04 1.51
CA GLY A 37 3.18 14.72 0.94
C GLY A 37 4.01 16.00 0.86
N ASP A 38 5.21 15.99 1.43
CA ASP A 38 6.10 17.16 1.55
C ASP A 38 5.35 18.41 2.09
N GLU A 39 4.60 18.21 3.18
CA GLU A 39 3.74 19.22 3.85
C GLU A 39 2.58 19.78 3.00
N ARG A 40 2.34 19.26 1.79
CA ARG A 40 1.17 19.63 0.96
C ARG A 40 0.04 18.64 1.20
N HIS A 41 -1.17 19.14 1.43
CA HIS A 41 -2.37 18.31 1.51
C HIS A 41 -2.62 17.66 0.15
N LEU A 42 -2.64 16.32 0.13
CA LEU A 42 -2.91 15.54 -1.09
C LEU A 42 -4.39 15.22 -1.18
N THR A 43 -4.95 14.68 -0.09
CA THR A 43 -6.37 14.30 -0.03
C THR A 43 -6.83 14.05 1.40
N THR A 44 -8.14 14.02 1.58
CA THR A 44 -8.79 13.56 2.80
C THR A 44 -9.38 12.18 2.56
N VAL A 45 -8.92 11.20 3.33
CA VAL A 45 -9.33 9.81 3.27
C VAL A 45 -10.60 9.63 4.09
N GLN A 46 -11.67 9.22 3.43
CA GLN A 46 -12.89 8.70 4.05
C GLN A 46 -13.02 7.23 3.65
N ALA A 47 -12.53 6.34 4.51
CA ALA A 47 -12.35 4.93 4.20
C ALA A 47 -12.35 4.10 5.49
N ASP A 48 -12.34 2.77 5.38
CA ASP A 48 -12.02 1.92 6.54
C ASP A 48 -10.60 2.19 7.04
N GLY A 49 -9.70 2.60 6.13
CA GLY A 49 -8.35 3.04 6.45
C GLY A 49 -7.51 3.34 5.22
N LEU A 50 -6.20 3.44 5.43
CA LEU A 50 -5.18 3.70 4.43
C LEU A 50 -3.99 2.77 4.69
N VAL A 51 -3.48 2.14 3.64
CA VAL A 51 -2.21 1.41 3.65
C VAL A 51 -1.15 2.27 2.99
N VAL A 52 -0.02 2.47 3.68
CA VAL A 52 1.21 3.01 3.09
C VAL A 52 2.24 1.87 3.07
N SER A 53 2.60 1.41 1.89
CA SER A 53 3.36 0.18 1.69
C SER A 53 4.64 0.40 0.90
N THR A 54 5.65 -0.43 1.14
CA THR A 54 6.84 -0.53 0.31
C THR A 54 6.55 -1.39 -0.94
N PRO A 55 7.45 -1.43 -1.94
CA PRO A 55 7.34 -2.35 -3.06
C PRO A 55 7.28 -3.81 -2.62
N THR A 56 8.02 -4.20 -1.58
CA THR A 56 7.96 -5.55 -0.98
C THR A 56 6.59 -5.85 -0.40
N GLY A 57 5.97 -4.89 0.30
CA GLY A 57 4.61 -5.02 0.84
C GLY A 57 3.49 -4.92 -0.20
N SER A 58 3.82 -4.60 -1.47
CA SER A 58 2.83 -4.49 -2.55
C SER A 58 2.04 -5.78 -2.77
N THR A 59 2.62 -6.94 -2.41
CA THR A 59 1.99 -8.26 -2.49
C THR A 59 1.31 -8.71 -1.19
N ALA A 60 1.36 -7.90 -0.13
CA ALA A 60 0.78 -8.20 1.17
C ALA A 60 -0.62 -7.57 1.31
N TYR A 61 -0.87 -6.80 2.38
CA TYR A 61 -2.21 -6.25 2.60
C TYR A 61 -2.60 -5.23 1.54
N SER A 62 -1.62 -4.48 1.00
CA SER A 62 -1.83 -3.54 -0.11
C SER A 62 -2.49 -4.21 -1.32
N LEU A 63 -2.06 -5.42 -1.71
CA LEU A 63 -2.66 -6.19 -2.81
C LEU A 63 -4.14 -6.50 -2.52
N SER A 64 -4.43 -6.92 -1.29
CA SER A 64 -5.79 -7.28 -0.88
C SER A 64 -6.72 -6.07 -0.88
N ALA A 65 -6.20 -4.88 -0.58
CA ALA A 65 -6.93 -3.61 -0.67
C ALA A 65 -7.04 -3.06 -2.10
N GLY A 66 -6.54 -3.79 -3.11
CA GLY A 66 -6.62 -3.40 -4.53
C GLY A 66 -5.43 -2.61 -5.04
N GLY A 67 -4.32 -2.56 -4.29
CA GLY A 67 -3.05 -1.99 -4.72
C GLY A 67 -2.41 -2.78 -5.86
N SER A 68 -1.47 -2.14 -6.56
CA SER A 68 -0.71 -2.80 -7.64
C SER A 68 0.41 -3.67 -7.08
N ILE A 69 0.73 -4.76 -7.77
CA ILE A 69 1.96 -5.53 -7.53
C ILE A 69 3.14 -4.76 -8.12
N VAL A 70 4.16 -4.50 -7.30
CA VAL A 70 5.31 -3.67 -7.67
C VAL A 70 6.60 -4.46 -7.45
N HIS A 71 7.52 -4.38 -8.40
CA HIS A 71 8.82 -5.03 -8.30
C HIS A 71 9.67 -4.40 -7.17
N PRO A 72 10.40 -5.19 -6.35
CA PRO A 72 11.14 -4.67 -5.19
C PRO A 72 12.22 -3.62 -5.50
N GLU A 73 12.74 -3.58 -6.74
CA GLU A 73 13.73 -2.57 -7.18
C GLU A 73 13.11 -1.21 -7.53
N VAL A 74 11.78 -1.10 -7.58
CA VAL A 74 11.13 0.19 -7.85
C VAL A 74 11.17 1.05 -6.60
N SER A 75 11.94 2.13 -6.62
CA SER A 75 11.95 3.15 -5.56
C SER A 75 10.63 3.91 -5.48
N ALA A 76 9.69 3.41 -4.66
CA ALA A 76 8.39 4.03 -4.47
C ALA A 76 7.77 3.74 -3.10
N LEU A 77 6.88 4.62 -2.68
CA LEU A 77 5.89 4.37 -1.63
C LEU A 77 4.52 4.16 -2.30
N LEU A 78 3.79 3.14 -1.87
CA LEU A 78 2.45 2.84 -2.34
C LEU A 78 1.44 3.36 -1.33
N VAL A 79 0.40 4.06 -1.81
CA VAL A 79 -0.73 4.52 -1.01
C VAL A 79 -1.99 3.84 -1.51
N THR A 80 -2.59 2.99 -0.69
CA THR A 80 -3.76 2.17 -1.07
C THR A 80 -4.90 2.38 -0.05
N PRO A 81 -6.04 2.97 -0.45
CA PRO A 81 -7.18 3.11 0.46
C PRO A 81 -7.87 1.77 0.72
N ILE A 82 -8.36 1.57 1.95
CA ILE A 82 -9.11 0.36 2.35
C ILE A 82 -10.61 0.71 2.30
N CYS A 83 -11.36 0.12 1.36
CA CYS A 83 -12.80 0.35 1.21
C CYS A 83 -13.19 1.85 1.21
N PRO A 84 -12.64 2.68 0.30
CA PRO A 84 -12.94 4.11 0.27
C PRO A 84 -14.42 4.37 -0.06
N HIS A 85 -15.01 5.37 0.59
CA HIS A 85 -16.39 5.80 0.31
C HIS A 85 -16.54 6.46 -1.07
N THR A 86 -15.44 6.89 -1.67
CA THR A 86 -15.39 7.53 -2.98
C THR A 86 -14.77 6.57 -4.00
N LEU A 87 -15.46 6.36 -5.13
CA LEU A 87 -14.97 5.52 -6.23
C LEU A 87 -13.76 6.12 -6.97
N SER A 88 -13.52 7.42 -6.78
CA SER A 88 -12.42 8.15 -7.41
C SER A 88 -11.11 8.03 -6.64
N PHE A 89 -11.14 7.59 -5.38
CA PHE A 89 -9.92 7.41 -4.62
C PHE A 89 -9.25 6.09 -4.97
N ARG A 90 -8.24 6.16 -5.85
CA ARG A 90 -7.51 5.01 -6.39
C ARG A 90 -6.13 4.88 -5.71
N PRO A 91 -5.54 3.68 -5.71
CA PRO A 91 -4.16 3.50 -5.27
C PRO A 91 -3.18 4.37 -6.06
N MET A 92 -2.13 4.84 -5.41
CA MET A 92 -1.11 5.72 -6.00
C MET A 92 0.30 5.22 -5.66
N LEU A 93 1.23 5.41 -6.58
CA LEU A 93 2.66 5.24 -6.35
C LEU A 93 3.29 6.63 -6.27
N LEU A 94 4.07 6.88 -5.24
CA LEU A 94 4.78 8.13 -4.97
C LEU A 94 6.29 7.85 -4.89
N PRO A 95 7.16 8.82 -5.20
CA PRO A 95 8.59 8.68 -4.99
C PRO A 95 8.91 8.35 -3.53
N ASP A 96 9.86 7.45 -3.30
CA ASP A 96 10.31 7.07 -1.94
C ASP A 96 11.07 8.20 -1.22
N SER A 97 11.49 9.23 -1.96
CA SER A 97 12.07 10.46 -1.42
C SER A 97 11.04 11.41 -0.77
N MET A 98 9.74 11.21 -1.01
CA MET A 98 8.69 12.06 -0.46
C MET A 98 8.44 11.72 1.02
N GLU A 99 8.30 12.74 1.86
CA GLU A 99 7.82 12.55 3.24
C GLU A 99 6.29 12.54 3.25
N LEU A 100 5.70 11.42 3.64
CA LEU A 100 4.25 11.31 3.81
C LEU A 100 3.86 11.57 5.25
N LYS A 101 2.68 12.15 5.44
CA LYS A 101 2.08 12.33 6.76
C LYS A 101 0.62 11.94 6.74
N VAL A 102 0.23 11.04 7.64
CA VAL A 102 -1.17 10.65 7.85
C VAL A 102 -1.63 11.22 9.18
N CYS A 103 -2.59 12.14 9.15
CA CYS A 103 -3.09 12.86 10.31
C CYS A 103 -4.54 12.46 10.61
N VAL A 104 -4.89 12.41 11.90
CA VAL A 104 -6.29 12.40 12.33
C VAL A 104 -6.69 13.87 12.55
N PRO A 105 -7.56 14.47 11.72
CA PRO A 105 -7.90 15.87 11.84
C PRO A 105 -8.63 16.16 13.16
N PRO A 106 -8.49 17.38 13.73
CA PRO A 106 -9.20 17.78 14.94
C PRO A 106 -10.73 17.62 14.86
N SER A 107 -11.29 17.71 13.65
CA SER A 107 -12.71 17.54 13.37
C SER A 107 -13.16 16.07 13.25
N SER A 108 -12.25 15.10 13.33
CA SER A 108 -12.59 13.68 13.21
C SER A 108 -13.49 13.23 14.35
N ARG A 109 -14.56 12.50 14.01
CA ARG A 109 -15.53 11.96 14.98
C ARG A 109 -14.98 10.81 15.82
N ASN A 110 -13.95 10.13 15.33
CA ASN A 110 -13.34 8.95 15.91
C ASN A 110 -11.81 9.04 15.86
N THR A 111 -11.17 8.27 16.74
CA THR A 111 -9.73 8.01 16.69
C THR A 111 -9.42 7.05 15.54
N ALA A 112 -8.14 6.95 15.18
CA ALA A 112 -7.63 5.97 14.24
C ALA A 112 -6.59 5.08 14.93
N TRP A 113 -6.18 4.01 14.27
CA TRP A 113 -5.20 3.06 14.79
C TRP A 113 -4.13 2.83 13.75
N ALA A 114 -2.88 3.08 14.12
CA ALA A 114 -1.71 2.76 13.31
C ALA A 114 -1.18 1.37 13.67
N SER A 115 -0.82 0.57 12.67
CA SER A 115 -0.13 -0.71 12.84
C SER A 115 1.02 -0.84 11.86
N PHE A 116 2.08 -1.51 12.29
CA PHE A 116 3.36 -1.57 11.60
C PHE A 116 3.67 -3.05 11.31
N ASP A 117 3.68 -3.45 10.03
CA ASP A 117 3.78 -4.86 9.59
C ASP A 117 2.76 -5.80 10.29
N GLY A 118 1.53 -5.30 10.49
CA GLY A 118 0.46 -6.03 11.18
C GLY A 118 0.68 -6.22 12.68
N ARG A 119 1.67 -5.54 13.27
CA ARG A 119 2.02 -5.58 14.69
C ARG A 119 1.95 -4.18 15.32
N HIS A 120 2.17 -4.11 16.63
CA HIS A 120 2.35 -2.86 17.39
C HIS A 120 1.25 -1.81 17.10
N ARG A 121 0.00 -2.13 17.46
CA ARG A 121 -1.12 -1.20 17.23
C ARG A 121 -1.08 -0.03 18.22
N ILE A 122 -1.10 1.18 17.70
CA ILE A 122 -1.09 2.43 18.48
C ILE A 122 -2.32 3.26 18.09
N GLU A 123 -3.07 3.71 19.10
CA GLU A 123 -4.17 4.64 18.88
C GLU A 123 -3.64 6.04 18.55
N LEU A 124 -4.18 6.63 17.48
CA LEU A 124 -3.97 8.01 17.06
C LEU A 124 -5.21 8.82 17.42
N LYS A 125 -5.05 9.83 18.28
CA LYS A 125 -6.13 10.75 18.63
C LYS A 125 -6.19 11.93 17.68
N GLN A 126 -7.25 12.71 17.77
CA GLN A 126 -7.42 13.94 17.01
C GLN A 126 -6.21 14.88 17.21
N GLY A 127 -5.63 15.33 16.11
CA GLY A 127 -4.40 16.13 16.08
C GLY A 127 -3.11 15.30 15.98
N ASP A 128 -3.15 14.00 16.25
CA ASP A 128 -2.00 13.12 16.10
C ASP A 128 -1.74 12.81 14.62
N PHE A 129 -0.49 12.52 14.30
CA PHE A 129 -0.08 12.09 12.97
C PHE A 129 1.04 11.06 13.02
N VAL A 130 1.22 10.36 11.90
CA VAL A 130 2.37 9.51 11.62
C VAL A 130 3.11 10.10 10.43
N SER A 131 4.42 10.32 10.57
CA SER A 131 5.31 10.67 9.45
C SER A 131 5.97 9.40 8.92
N ILE A 132 6.04 9.28 7.60
CA ILE A 132 6.56 8.12 6.88
C ILE A 132 7.62 8.59 5.90
N THR A 133 8.79 7.96 5.95
CA THR A 133 9.90 8.17 5.01
C THR A 133 10.53 6.83 4.66
N ALA A 134 11.18 6.74 3.49
CA ALA A 134 11.99 5.58 3.17
C ALA A 134 13.17 5.44 4.15
N SER A 135 13.38 4.23 4.64
CA SER A 135 14.45 3.95 5.60
C SER A 135 15.83 4.03 4.95
N LYS A 136 16.81 4.53 5.70
CA LYS A 136 18.24 4.47 5.30
C LYS A 136 18.84 3.08 5.45
N TYR A 137 18.09 2.12 6.02
CA TYR A 137 18.56 0.78 6.32
C TYR A 137 17.68 -0.25 5.57
N PRO A 138 17.90 -0.43 4.26
CA PRO A 138 17.15 -1.43 3.49
C PRO A 138 17.46 -2.85 3.97
N PHE A 139 16.50 -3.75 3.85
CA PHE A 139 16.67 -5.15 4.24
C PHE A 139 17.32 -5.95 3.10
N PRO A 140 18.57 -6.45 3.23
CA PRO A 140 19.23 -7.20 2.17
C PRO A 140 18.62 -8.59 2.04
N THR A 141 18.14 -8.92 0.83
CA THR A 141 17.60 -10.25 0.51
C THR A 141 18.62 -11.04 -0.29
N ILE A 142 18.84 -12.31 0.07
CA ILE A 142 19.68 -13.23 -0.71
C ILE A 142 18.81 -13.90 -1.77
N CYS A 143 19.19 -13.73 -3.04
CA CYS A 143 18.54 -14.36 -4.18
C CYS A 143 19.25 -15.66 -4.56
N LEU A 144 18.49 -16.66 -5.01
CA LEU A 144 18.99 -17.91 -5.55
C LEU A 144 19.64 -17.69 -6.92
N HIS A 145 19.01 -16.88 -7.77
CA HIS A 145 19.51 -16.53 -9.11
C HIS A 145 19.82 -15.04 -9.19
N ASP A 146 18.78 -14.24 -9.38
CA ASP A 146 18.81 -12.78 -9.39
C ASP A 146 17.45 -12.26 -8.90
N GLN A 147 17.40 -11.00 -8.51
CA GLN A 147 16.22 -10.43 -7.86
C GLN A 147 14.97 -10.47 -8.74
N SER A 148 15.12 -10.20 -10.04
CA SER A 148 13.99 -10.18 -10.96
C SER A 148 13.47 -11.59 -11.22
N SER A 149 14.35 -12.53 -11.57
CA SER A 149 13.96 -13.92 -11.84
C SER A 149 13.27 -14.55 -10.63
N ASP A 150 13.85 -14.40 -9.44
CA ASP A 150 13.28 -14.96 -8.21
C ASP A 150 11.92 -14.35 -7.86
N TRP A 151 11.74 -13.05 -8.12
CA TRP A 151 10.48 -12.36 -7.90
C TRP A 151 9.39 -12.84 -8.88
N PHE A 152 9.67 -12.89 -10.19
CA PHE A 152 8.72 -13.38 -11.19
C PHE A 152 8.34 -14.85 -10.93
N ASN A 153 9.32 -15.70 -10.59
CA ASN A 153 9.07 -17.09 -10.21
C ASN A 153 8.19 -17.19 -8.96
N SER A 154 8.40 -16.32 -7.97
CA SER A 154 7.57 -16.27 -6.77
C SER A 154 6.15 -15.84 -7.08
N LEU A 155 5.94 -14.84 -7.95
CA LEU A 155 4.59 -14.45 -8.39
C LEU A 155 3.87 -15.56 -9.15
N ALA A 156 4.57 -16.21 -10.11
CA ALA A 156 4.00 -17.31 -10.86
C ALA A 156 3.59 -18.47 -9.94
N ARG A 157 4.43 -18.80 -8.94
CA ARG A 157 4.13 -19.86 -7.97
C ARG A 157 3.01 -19.50 -7.00
N CYS A 158 3.03 -18.30 -6.43
CA CYS A 158 2.12 -17.92 -5.33
C CYS A 158 0.76 -17.44 -5.83
N LEU A 159 0.71 -16.71 -6.96
CA LEU A 159 -0.51 -16.14 -7.50
C LEU A 159 -1.03 -16.86 -8.75
N ARG A 160 -0.29 -17.87 -9.26
CA ARG A 160 -0.56 -18.49 -10.57
C ARG A 160 -0.77 -17.44 -11.65
N TRP A 161 0.10 -16.44 -11.62
CA TRP A 161 -0.09 -15.19 -12.35
C TRP A 161 -0.27 -15.47 -13.85
N ASN A 162 -1.50 -15.23 -14.34
CA ASN A 162 -1.90 -15.39 -15.73
C ASN A 162 -1.66 -16.81 -16.31
N GLU A 163 -1.77 -17.86 -15.50
CA GLU A 163 -1.77 -19.25 -15.98
C GLU A 163 -3.03 -19.48 -16.84
N ARG A 164 -2.87 -19.48 -18.17
CA ARG A 164 -3.95 -19.73 -19.14
C ARG A 164 -3.62 -20.94 -19.98
N GLN A 165 -4.65 -21.69 -20.39
CA GLN A 165 -4.50 -22.56 -21.56
C GLN A 165 -4.17 -21.68 -22.76
N ARG A 166 -3.02 -21.96 -23.40
CA ARG A 166 -2.56 -21.22 -24.58
C ARG A 166 -3.64 -21.33 -25.66
N GLN A 167 -4.14 -20.20 -26.14
CA GLN A 167 -5.16 -20.17 -27.18
C GLN A 167 -4.63 -20.95 -28.39
N LYS A 168 -5.37 -21.98 -28.82
CA LYS A 168 -5.01 -22.74 -30.01
C LYS A 168 -4.99 -21.79 -31.20
N ALA A 169 -3.97 -21.92 -32.05
CA ALA A 169 -3.94 -21.20 -33.31
C ALA A 169 -5.20 -21.54 -34.12
N PHE A 170 -5.74 -20.58 -34.87
CA PHE A 170 -6.73 -20.91 -35.90
C PHE A 170 -6.08 -21.92 -36.84
N THR A 171 -6.58 -23.15 -36.85
CA THR A 171 -6.18 -24.13 -37.86
C THR A 171 -6.86 -23.73 -39.17
N ASP A 172 -6.06 -23.45 -40.21
CA ASP A 172 -6.50 -23.17 -41.59
C ASP A 172 -7.14 -24.38 -42.28
N ASN A 173 -8.16 -25.00 -41.67
CA ASN A 173 -8.92 -26.11 -42.27
C ASN A 173 -10.29 -25.67 -42.81
N ALA A 174 -10.49 -24.38 -43.09
CA ALA A 174 -11.72 -23.86 -43.69
C ALA A 174 -11.58 -23.44 -45.17
N PHE A 175 -10.49 -23.81 -45.85
CA PHE A 175 -10.33 -23.60 -47.30
C PHE A 175 -9.81 -24.87 -47.96
N GLY A 176 -10.71 -25.81 -48.26
CA GLY A 176 -10.30 -27.03 -48.96
C GLY A 176 -11.37 -28.08 -49.21
N GLN A 177 -12.65 -27.73 -49.36
CA GLN A 177 -13.66 -28.61 -50.00
C GLN A 177 -14.71 -27.78 -50.74
N PHE A 178 -14.29 -27.07 -51.77
CA PHE A 178 -15.12 -26.76 -52.93
C PHE A 178 -14.20 -26.82 -54.15
N ASN A 179 -14.10 -28.01 -54.76
CA ASN A 179 -14.02 -28.19 -56.21
C ASN A 179 -14.04 -29.68 -56.55
N GLU A 180 -15.04 -30.01 -57.37
CA GLU A 180 -15.30 -31.22 -58.18
C GLU A 180 -15.72 -32.52 -57.47
#